data_AF-K9RBW3-F1
#
_entry.id   AF-K9RBW3-F1
#
_cell.length_a   1.000
_cell.length_b   1.000
_cell.length_c   1.000
_cell.angle_alpha   90.00
_cell.angle_beta   90.00
_cell.angle_gamma   90.00
#
_symmetry.space_group_name_H-M   'P 1'
#
loop_
_entity.id
_entity.type
_entity.pdbx_description
1 polymer ?
#
loop_
_entity_poly.entity_id
_entity_poly.type
_entity_poly.pdbx_seq_one_letter_code
_entity_poly.pdbx_strand_id
1 'polypeptide(L)'
;MMNQEFDQTRVILVRHGQSTYNEQKRYQGCCDESLLTQKGKQQAFQTGIALSKIKFDAIYTSPLKRTRQTAWEIFKVNNFSENLNSKLSINSNLKEVYLPGWQGLQYKYVREEFAEEYRIWEEQPHEFTTENTESNGHTLIKTRTKPVLQLYKKAEEFWQEILPLHRGKTILVVSHGGTIRALIGTATGIHPQKYHSIQQSNSGINILNFGNSLPGQFVKIEAINQTQHLGEVLPKLKNGKYGLRLLLLPVFGKPVKGNFEKISRFLRSTELDFCISNNNLDAQLISESIIEKQPSPPVNLQVSQDNFLDIWHQTISKRSQNHHSLNTGLVVADKNTISSTLAQVIGVKSPECLQLNQGEISILFYPISQNKPVLQAMNITGIS
;
A
#
# COMPACT_ATOMS: atom_id res chain seq x y z
N MET A 1 -13.97 33.99 14.78
CA MET A 1 -14.14 32.97 13.73
C MET A 1 -13.87 31.62 14.38
N MET A 2 -14.91 30.83 14.62
CA MET A 2 -14.84 29.56 15.35
C MET A 2 -14.19 28.46 14.48
N ASN A 3 -13.35 27.64 15.12
CA ASN A 3 -12.60 26.51 14.58
C ASN A 3 -13.46 25.56 13.72
N GLN A 4 -13.03 25.35 12.47
CA GLN A 4 -13.59 24.39 11.50
C GLN A 4 -12.85 23.03 11.57
N GLU A 5 -12.43 22.59 12.75
CA GLU A 5 -11.44 21.51 12.90
C GLU A 5 -11.97 20.10 13.20
N PHE A 6 -13.29 19.88 13.31
CA PHE A 6 -13.81 18.57 13.71
C PHE A 6 -14.96 18.11 12.83
N ASP A 7 -14.63 17.18 11.93
CA ASP A 7 -15.46 16.01 11.56
C ASP A 7 -14.81 15.23 10.40
N GLN A 8 -13.60 14.70 10.64
CA GLN A 8 -12.95 13.79 9.69
C GLN A 8 -13.10 12.35 10.19
N THR A 9 -13.58 11.45 9.33
CA THR A 9 -13.57 10.02 9.62
C THR A 9 -12.20 9.46 9.27
N ARG A 10 -11.47 8.96 10.28
CA ARG A 10 -10.15 8.34 10.10
C ARG A 10 -10.28 6.84 9.99
N VAL A 11 -9.80 6.26 8.90
CA VAL A 11 -9.90 4.84 8.59
C VAL A 11 -8.50 4.24 8.51
N ILE A 12 -8.20 3.31 9.41
CA ILE A 12 -6.94 2.55 9.41
C ILE A 12 -7.18 1.19 8.78
N LEU A 13 -6.54 0.91 7.66
CA LEU A 13 -6.63 -0.37 6.95
C LEU A 13 -5.39 -1.22 7.24
N VAL A 14 -5.58 -2.43 7.75
CA VAL A 14 -4.49 -3.37 8.06
C VAL A 14 -4.67 -4.64 7.23
N ARG A 15 -3.64 -5.00 6.46
CA ARG A 15 -3.60 -6.32 5.81
C ARG A 15 -3.30 -7.41 6.84
N HIS A 16 -3.95 -8.57 6.73
CA HIS A 16 -3.63 -9.71 7.60
C HIS A 16 -2.13 -10.04 7.66
N GLY A 17 -1.68 -10.56 8.82
CA GLY A 17 -0.31 -11.05 9.01
C GLY A 17 0.01 -12.22 8.07
N GLN A 18 1.27 -12.66 8.01
CA GLN A 18 1.66 -13.79 7.15
C GLN A 18 0.81 -15.04 7.43
N SER A 19 0.18 -15.60 6.40
CA SER A 19 -0.54 -16.88 6.48
C SER A 19 0.31 -18.06 6.01
N THR A 20 -0.13 -19.27 6.32
CA THR A 20 0.46 -20.53 5.82
C THR A 20 0.58 -20.52 4.29
N TYR A 21 -0.44 -20.04 3.58
CA TYR A 21 -0.39 -19.94 2.11
C TYR A 21 0.54 -18.82 1.61
N ASN A 22 0.75 -17.73 2.38
CA ASN A 22 1.79 -16.77 2.02
C ASN A 22 3.18 -17.37 2.12
N GLU A 23 3.47 -18.10 3.19
CA GLU A 23 4.74 -18.79 3.39
C GLU A 23 4.99 -19.83 2.29
N GLN A 24 3.96 -20.58 1.93
CA GLN A 24 3.99 -21.59 0.87
C GLN A 24 3.88 -21.02 -0.56
N LYS A 25 3.76 -19.70 -0.72
CA LYS A 25 3.57 -19.01 -2.01
C LYS A 25 2.38 -19.58 -2.82
N ARG A 26 1.23 -19.73 -2.17
CA ARG A 26 -0.03 -20.20 -2.77
C ARG A 26 -1.05 -19.06 -2.90
N TYR A 27 -1.88 -19.14 -3.93
CA TYR A 27 -3.05 -18.27 -4.05
C TYR A 27 -4.08 -18.65 -3.00
N GLN A 28 -4.62 -17.64 -2.32
CA GLN A 28 -5.62 -17.83 -1.26
C GLN A 28 -7.02 -17.53 -1.78
N GLY A 29 -7.18 -16.37 -2.42
CA GLY A 29 -8.50 -15.86 -2.75
C GLY A 29 -9.43 -15.84 -1.54
N CYS A 30 -10.68 -16.24 -1.78
CA CYS A 30 -11.73 -16.31 -0.76
C CYS A 30 -11.68 -17.58 0.10
N CYS A 31 -10.76 -18.53 -0.15
CA CYS A 31 -10.72 -19.75 0.66
C CYS A 31 -10.34 -19.44 2.11
N ASP A 32 -10.90 -20.24 3.03
CA ASP A 32 -10.73 -20.07 4.47
C ASP A 32 -9.87 -21.19 5.11
N GLU A 33 -9.00 -21.78 4.29
CA GLU A 33 -8.11 -22.87 4.68
C GLU A 33 -6.82 -22.36 5.34
N SER A 34 -6.37 -21.15 5.00
CA SER A 34 -5.12 -20.61 5.51
C SER A 34 -5.29 -19.96 6.89
N LEU A 35 -4.31 -20.23 7.77
CA LEU A 35 -4.20 -19.64 9.11
C LEU A 35 -2.98 -18.74 9.18
N LEU A 36 -2.89 -17.87 10.19
CA LEU A 36 -1.65 -17.15 10.46
C LEU A 36 -0.54 -18.12 10.88
N THR A 37 0.66 -17.90 10.34
CA THR A 37 1.88 -18.52 10.87
C THR A 37 2.25 -17.89 12.21
N GLN A 38 3.23 -18.47 12.91
CA GLN A 38 3.75 -17.84 14.14
C GLN A 38 4.32 -16.44 13.86
N LYS A 39 5.03 -16.28 12.73
CA LYS A 39 5.48 -14.98 12.24
C LYS A 39 4.30 -14.04 11.97
N GLY A 40 3.24 -14.52 11.35
CA GLY A 40 2.03 -13.72 11.10
C GLY A 40 1.36 -13.23 12.38
N LYS A 41 1.31 -14.05 13.42
CA LYS A 41 0.81 -13.66 14.74
C LYS A 41 1.69 -12.59 15.39
N GLN A 42 3.00 -12.76 15.36
CA GLN A 42 3.96 -11.76 15.85
C GLN A 42 3.84 -10.44 15.10
N GLN A 43 3.70 -10.48 13.77
CA GLN A 43 3.48 -9.28 12.96
C GLN A 43 2.21 -8.54 13.41
N ALA A 44 1.09 -9.26 13.56
CA ALA A 44 -0.16 -8.69 14.02
C ALA A 44 -0.07 -8.11 15.45
N PHE A 45 0.64 -8.78 16.34
CA PHE A 45 0.91 -8.27 17.70
C PHE A 45 1.71 -6.96 17.67
N GLN A 46 2.78 -6.87 16.87
CA GLN A 46 3.56 -5.64 16.69
C GLN A 46 2.72 -4.51 16.06
N THR A 47 1.83 -4.84 15.13
CA THR A 47 0.83 -3.89 14.63
C THR A 47 -0.09 -3.39 15.76
N GLY A 48 -0.49 -4.28 16.68
CA GLY A 48 -1.21 -3.91 17.90
C GLY A 48 -0.47 -2.88 18.74
N ILE A 49 0.83 -3.11 19.02
CA ILE A 49 1.70 -2.16 19.74
C ILE A 49 1.75 -0.81 19.04
N ALA A 50 1.99 -0.82 17.72
CA ALA A 50 2.11 0.42 16.94
C ALA A 50 0.82 1.27 16.96
N LEU A 51 -0.34 0.61 17.06
CA LEU A 51 -1.65 1.26 17.09
C LEU A 51 -2.16 1.51 18.51
N SER A 52 -1.40 1.18 19.56
CA SER A 52 -1.88 1.18 20.95
C SER A 52 -2.30 2.53 21.51
N LYS A 53 -1.77 3.62 20.96
CA LYS A 53 -2.14 4.99 21.35
C LYS A 53 -3.38 5.51 20.62
N ILE A 54 -3.95 4.73 19.70
CA ILE A 54 -5.12 5.13 18.90
C ILE A 54 -6.38 4.53 19.51
N LYS A 55 -7.33 5.39 19.85
CA LYS A 55 -8.67 4.96 20.27
C LYS A 55 -9.50 4.60 19.04
N PHE A 56 -10.00 3.37 19.00
CA PHE A 56 -10.93 2.92 17.97
C PHE A 56 -12.39 2.98 18.44
N ASP A 57 -13.22 3.60 17.63
CA ASP A 57 -14.66 3.70 17.84
C ASP A 57 -15.39 2.47 17.30
N ALA A 58 -14.94 1.94 16.16
CA ALA A 58 -15.46 0.71 15.57
C ALA A 58 -14.36 -0.08 14.87
N ILE A 59 -14.58 -1.39 14.74
CA ILE A 59 -13.59 -2.30 14.15
C ILE A 59 -14.28 -3.27 13.21
N TYR A 60 -13.78 -3.36 11.98
CA TYR A 60 -14.31 -4.24 10.96
C TYR A 60 -13.29 -5.28 10.54
N THR A 61 -13.73 -6.51 10.30
CA THR A 61 -12.87 -7.56 9.78
C THR A 61 -13.58 -8.38 8.71
N SER A 62 -12.78 -8.86 7.76
CA SER A 62 -13.23 -9.90 6.84
C SER A 62 -13.56 -11.20 7.61
N PRO A 63 -14.55 -11.99 7.17
CA PRO A 63 -14.93 -13.23 7.85
C PRO A 63 -13.84 -14.31 7.87
N LEU A 64 -12.80 -14.20 7.05
CA LEU A 64 -11.77 -15.23 6.91
C LEU A 64 -10.88 -15.34 8.17
N LYS A 65 -10.46 -16.56 8.51
CA LYS A 65 -9.71 -16.88 9.73
C LYS A 65 -8.44 -16.05 9.87
N ARG A 66 -7.67 -15.88 8.79
CA ARG A 66 -6.41 -15.10 8.82
C ARG A 66 -6.60 -13.63 9.21
N THR A 67 -7.70 -12.99 8.79
CA THR A 67 -8.02 -11.60 9.18
C THR A 67 -8.59 -11.54 10.60
N ARG A 68 -9.42 -12.51 10.98
CA ARG A 68 -9.94 -12.61 12.35
C ARG A 68 -8.83 -12.86 13.38
N GLN A 69 -7.89 -13.76 13.08
CA GLN A 69 -6.69 -14.02 13.89
C GLN A 69 -5.79 -12.77 13.96
N THR A 70 -5.63 -12.04 12.86
CA THR A 70 -4.86 -10.78 12.86
C THR A 70 -5.51 -9.76 13.78
N ALA A 71 -6.82 -9.56 13.65
CA ALA A 71 -7.57 -8.66 14.49
C ALA A 71 -7.42 -9.04 15.98
N TRP A 72 -7.57 -10.33 16.31
CA TRP A 72 -7.38 -10.86 17.66
C TRP A 72 -6.01 -10.52 18.25
N GLU A 73 -4.91 -10.74 17.53
CA GLU A 73 -3.56 -10.42 18.01
C GLU A 73 -3.34 -8.92 18.19
N ILE A 74 -3.89 -8.07 17.31
CA ILE A 74 -3.88 -6.61 17.47
C ILE A 74 -4.59 -6.21 18.77
N PHE A 75 -5.70 -6.87 19.10
CA PHE A 75 -6.51 -6.51 20.27
C PHE A 75 -5.92 -6.92 21.60
N LYS A 76 -5.15 -8.02 21.66
CA LYS A 76 -4.49 -8.45 22.90
C LYS A 76 -3.64 -7.36 23.53
N VAL A 77 -3.00 -6.52 22.71
CA VAL A 77 -2.09 -5.46 23.18
C VAL A 77 -2.84 -4.26 23.73
N ASN A 78 -4.04 -4.00 23.22
CA ASN A 78 -4.71 -2.72 23.42
C ASN A 78 -5.77 -2.76 24.53
N ASN A 79 -5.75 -3.80 25.39
CA ASN A 79 -6.66 -4.01 26.51
C ASN A 79 -8.15 -3.80 26.15
N PHE A 80 -8.56 -4.20 24.95
CA PHE A 80 -9.96 -4.07 24.52
C PHE A 80 -10.92 -5.07 25.22
N SER A 81 -10.48 -5.79 26.24
CA SER A 81 -11.09 -7.01 26.77
C SER A 81 -12.52 -6.87 27.32
N GLU A 82 -12.99 -5.66 27.68
CA GLU A 82 -14.35 -5.50 28.23
C GLU A 82 -15.40 -5.01 27.22
N ASN A 83 -15.00 -4.47 26.06
CA ASN A 83 -15.94 -3.90 25.07
C ASN A 83 -15.62 -4.30 23.60
N LEU A 84 -14.75 -5.28 23.37
CA LEU A 84 -14.33 -5.66 22.02
C LEU A 84 -15.46 -6.33 21.24
N ASN A 85 -16.20 -7.26 21.86
CA ASN A 85 -17.28 -7.99 21.19
C ASN A 85 -18.39 -7.05 20.70
N SER A 86 -18.61 -5.92 21.38
CA SER A 86 -19.58 -4.91 20.96
C SER A 86 -19.07 -3.98 19.84
N LYS A 87 -17.75 -3.90 19.61
CA LYS A 87 -17.13 -3.02 18.60
C LYS A 87 -16.64 -3.73 17.35
N LEU A 88 -16.41 -5.05 17.43
CA LEU A 88 -15.95 -5.86 16.31
C LEU A 88 -17.12 -6.32 15.45
N SER A 89 -17.13 -5.91 14.19
CA SER A 89 -18.12 -6.32 13.20
C SER A 89 -17.46 -7.10 12.06
N ILE A 90 -18.05 -8.24 11.71
CA ILE A 90 -17.63 -9.02 10.54
C ILE A 90 -18.40 -8.50 9.33
N ASN A 91 -17.70 -8.08 8.28
CA ASN A 91 -18.34 -7.59 7.05
C ASN A 91 -17.88 -8.41 5.83
N SER A 92 -18.83 -8.96 5.08
CA SER A 92 -18.58 -9.84 3.93
C SER A 92 -17.99 -9.11 2.71
N ASN A 93 -18.21 -7.79 2.60
CA ASN A 93 -17.60 -6.94 1.58
C ASN A 93 -16.07 -6.83 1.74
N LEU A 94 -15.54 -7.20 2.91
CA LEU A 94 -14.12 -7.26 3.18
C LEU A 94 -13.45 -8.58 2.78
N LYS A 95 -14.13 -9.53 2.11
CA LYS A 95 -13.48 -10.75 1.59
C LYS A 95 -12.43 -10.43 0.52
N GLU A 96 -11.40 -11.28 0.43
CA GLU A 96 -10.35 -11.18 -0.59
C GLU A 96 -10.92 -11.41 -2.00
N VAL A 97 -10.14 -11.10 -3.04
CA VAL A 97 -10.51 -11.38 -4.43
C VAL A 97 -10.89 -12.85 -4.64
N TYR A 98 -11.96 -13.08 -5.40
CA TYR A 98 -12.43 -14.43 -5.74
C TYR A 98 -11.66 -14.99 -6.94
N LEU A 99 -10.86 -16.04 -6.73
CA LEU A 99 -10.00 -16.66 -7.75
C LEU A 99 -10.13 -18.19 -7.72
N PRO A 100 -11.33 -18.76 -7.94
CA PRO A 100 -11.64 -20.17 -7.64
C PRO A 100 -10.66 -21.15 -8.27
N GLY A 101 -10.33 -20.98 -9.55
CA GLY A 101 -9.40 -21.86 -10.27
C GLY A 101 -7.94 -21.79 -9.80
N TRP A 102 -7.57 -20.79 -9.00
CA TRP A 102 -6.21 -20.62 -8.51
C TRP A 102 -6.05 -20.93 -7.02
N GLN A 103 -7.14 -20.98 -6.23
CA GLN A 103 -7.03 -21.14 -4.77
C GLN A 103 -6.30 -22.43 -4.42
N GLY A 104 -5.33 -22.34 -3.50
CA GLY A 104 -4.47 -23.46 -3.10
C GLY A 104 -3.33 -23.74 -4.07
N LEU A 105 -3.35 -23.27 -5.32
CA LEU A 105 -2.26 -23.51 -6.26
C LEU A 105 -1.04 -22.62 -5.96
N GLN A 106 0.16 -23.13 -6.25
CA GLN A 106 1.40 -22.37 -6.10
C GLN A 106 1.49 -21.25 -7.15
N TYR A 107 2.08 -20.10 -6.78
CA TYR A 107 2.30 -18.99 -7.70
C TYR A 107 3.10 -19.38 -8.94
N LYS A 108 4.08 -20.29 -8.78
CA LYS A 108 4.87 -20.80 -9.90
C LYS A 108 3.98 -21.57 -10.89
N TYR A 109 3.25 -22.56 -10.38
CA TYR A 109 2.34 -23.39 -11.17
C TYR A 109 1.30 -22.56 -11.93
N VAL A 110 0.66 -21.59 -11.27
CA VAL A 110 -0.33 -20.74 -11.96
C VAL A 110 0.28 -19.93 -13.10
N ARG A 111 1.51 -19.41 -12.93
CA ARG A 111 2.20 -18.64 -13.98
C ARG A 111 2.60 -19.49 -15.18
N GLU A 112 2.85 -20.78 -14.95
CA GLU A 112 3.29 -21.72 -15.99
C GLU A 112 2.08 -22.33 -16.72
N GLU A 113 1.09 -22.83 -15.98
CA GLU A 113 -0.03 -23.58 -16.54
C GLU A 113 -1.23 -22.71 -16.98
N PHE A 114 -1.36 -21.50 -16.41
CA PHE A 114 -2.42 -20.54 -16.76
C PHE A 114 -1.80 -19.25 -17.29
N ALA A 115 -0.79 -19.38 -18.16
CA ALA A 115 0.08 -18.27 -18.55
C ALA A 115 -0.69 -17.09 -19.16
N GLU A 116 -1.70 -17.36 -20.01
CA GLU A 116 -2.49 -16.31 -20.66
C GLU A 116 -3.44 -15.63 -19.67
N GLU A 117 -4.15 -16.39 -18.84
CA GLU A 117 -4.99 -15.86 -17.77
C GLU A 117 -4.17 -15.06 -16.76
N TYR A 118 -2.97 -15.53 -16.43
CA TYR A 118 -2.04 -14.85 -15.55
C TYR A 118 -1.54 -13.54 -16.17
N ARG A 119 -1.24 -13.53 -17.48
CA ARG A 119 -0.87 -12.32 -18.22
C ARG A 119 -1.99 -11.28 -18.17
N ILE A 120 -3.24 -11.68 -18.41
CA ILE A 120 -4.40 -10.77 -18.29
C ILE A 120 -4.55 -10.29 -16.85
N TRP A 121 -4.44 -11.16 -15.85
CA TRP A 121 -4.51 -10.76 -14.44
C TRP A 121 -3.45 -9.71 -14.07
N GLU A 122 -2.21 -9.90 -14.52
CA GLU A 122 -1.09 -9.02 -14.22
C GLU A 122 -1.14 -7.70 -15.02
N GLU A 123 -1.49 -7.78 -16.30
CA GLU A 123 -1.42 -6.65 -17.22
C GLU A 123 -2.75 -5.88 -17.34
N GLN A 124 -3.88 -6.58 -17.32
CA GLN A 124 -5.21 -6.03 -17.51
C GLN A 124 -6.18 -6.59 -16.47
N PRO A 125 -5.92 -6.38 -15.15
CA PRO A 125 -6.69 -7.00 -14.07
C PRO A 125 -8.21 -6.74 -14.11
N HIS A 126 -8.62 -5.63 -14.72
CA HIS A 126 -10.01 -5.24 -14.92
C HIS A 126 -10.74 -6.02 -16.05
N GLU A 127 -9.99 -6.63 -16.95
CA GLU A 127 -10.50 -7.49 -18.02
C GLU A 127 -10.48 -8.97 -17.64
N PHE A 128 -9.64 -9.35 -16.67
CA PHE A 128 -9.53 -10.70 -16.17
C PHE A 128 -10.90 -11.28 -15.76
N THR A 129 -11.21 -12.45 -16.32
CA THR A 129 -12.42 -13.20 -15.98
C THR A 129 -12.08 -14.55 -15.39
N THR A 130 -12.87 -14.98 -14.42
CA THR A 130 -12.86 -16.35 -13.92
C THR A 130 -14.24 -16.97 -14.09
N GLU A 131 -14.27 -18.26 -14.38
CA GLU A 131 -15.49 -19.04 -14.46
C GLU A 131 -15.61 -19.90 -13.21
N ASN A 132 -16.82 -19.95 -12.66
CA ASN A 132 -17.18 -20.93 -11.65
C ASN A 132 -18.30 -21.81 -12.20
N THR A 133 -18.21 -23.12 -11.96
CA THR A 133 -19.29 -24.05 -12.25
C THR A 133 -19.84 -24.54 -10.91
N GLU A 134 -21.04 -24.09 -10.56
CA GLU A 134 -21.74 -24.55 -9.36
C GLU A 134 -22.84 -25.52 -9.77
N SER A 135 -23.01 -26.60 -9.01
CA SER A 135 -24.16 -27.50 -9.16
C SER A 135 -25.20 -27.13 -8.12
N ASN A 136 -26.45 -26.88 -8.53
CA ASN A 136 -27.57 -26.72 -7.61
C ASN A 136 -28.32 -28.05 -7.36
N GLY A 137 -27.68 -29.18 -7.65
CA GLY A 137 -28.28 -30.52 -7.55
C GLY A 137 -29.09 -30.96 -8.77
N HIS A 138 -29.49 -30.04 -9.65
CA HIS A 138 -30.28 -30.33 -10.86
C HIS A 138 -29.62 -29.83 -12.16
N THR A 139 -28.77 -28.80 -12.09
CA THR A 139 -28.13 -28.19 -13.27
C THR A 139 -26.78 -27.60 -12.89
N LEU A 140 -25.82 -27.68 -13.83
CA LEU A 140 -24.54 -26.98 -13.73
C LEU A 140 -24.73 -25.53 -14.18
N ILE A 141 -24.55 -24.58 -13.26
CA ILE A 141 -24.60 -23.14 -13.54
C ILE A 141 -23.17 -22.66 -13.72
N LYS A 142 -22.84 -22.24 -14.94
CA LYS A 142 -21.58 -21.56 -15.24
C LYS A 142 -21.75 -20.07 -15.08
N THR A 143 -21.02 -19.47 -14.13
CA THR A 143 -21.01 -18.03 -13.92
C THR A 143 -19.63 -17.48 -14.27
N ARG A 144 -19.58 -16.56 -15.24
CA ARG A 144 -18.37 -15.80 -15.56
C ARG A 144 -18.38 -14.49 -14.78
N THR A 145 -17.31 -14.22 -14.05
CA THR A 145 -17.17 -13.02 -13.22
C THR A 145 -15.89 -12.27 -13.56
N LYS A 146 -15.87 -10.96 -13.28
CA LYS A 146 -14.67 -10.11 -13.32
C LYS A 146 -14.23 -9.80 -11.89
N PRO A 147 -13.30 -10.58 -11.29
CA PRO A 147 -13.03 -10.54 -9.86
C PRO A 147 -12.64 -9.16 -9.34
N VAL A 148 -11.84 -8.41 -10.10
CA VAL A 148 -11.39 -7.07 -9.69
C VAL A 148 -12.55 -6.08 -9.69
N LEU A 149 -13.40 -6.08 -10.73
CA LEU A 149 -14.57 -5.19 -10.77
C LEU A 149 -15.56 -5.52 -9.64
N GLN A 150 -15.76 -6.80 -9.34
CA GLN A 150 -16.60 -7.21 -8.21
C GLN A 150 -16.03 -6.74 -6.87
N LEU A 151 -14.71 -6.78 -6.70
CA LEU A 151 -14.04 -6.31 -5.49
C LEU A 151 -14.16 -4.79 -5.32
N TYR A 152 -14.08 -4.03 -6.42
CA TYR A 152 -14.34 -2.59 -6.41
C TYR A 152 -15.78 -2.26 -6.02
N LYS A 153 -16.76 -2.96 -6.60
CA LYS A 153 -18.17 -2.80 -6.20
C LYS A 153 -18.38 -3.04 -4.70
N LYS A 154 -17.82 -4.12 -4.16
CA LYS A 154 -17.90 -4.42 -2.71
C LYS A 154 -17.23 -3.36 -1.85
N ALA A 155 -16.10 -2.81 -2.31
CA ALA A 155 -15.43 -1.73 -1.61
C ALA A 155 -16.27 -0.43 -1.59
N GLU A 156 -16.94 -0.10 -2.70
CA GLU A 156 -17.89 1.02 -2.77
C GLU A 156 -19.07 0.81 -1.82
N GLU A 157 -19.68 -0.38 -1.84
CA GLU A 157 -20.77 -0.77 -0.93
C GLU A 157 -20.33 -0.65 0.54
N PHE A 158 -19.12 -1.10 0.88
CA PHE A 158 -18.55 -0.94 2.23
C PHE A 158 -18.42 0.54 2.62
N TRP A 159 -17.93 1.41 1.73
CA TRP A 159 -17.82 2.83 2.05
C TRP A 159 -19.18 3.51 2.24
N GLN A 160 -20.15 3.18 1.39
CA GLN A 160 -21.53 3.69 1.48
C GLN A 160 -22.20 3.28 2.79
N GLU A 161 -21.93 2.06 3.27
CA GLU A 161 -22.46 1.54 4.53
C GLU A 161 -21.77 2.19 5.74
N ILE A 162 -20.43 2.23 5.76
CA ILE A 162 -19.66 2.48 6.97
C ILE A 162 -19.39 3.97 7.22
N LEU A 163 -19.11 4.78 6.19
CA LEU A 163 -18.75 6.19 6.39
C LEU A 163 -19.87 7.01 7.07
N PRO A 164 -21.17 6.88 6.71
CA PRO A 164 -22.24 7.61 7.38
C PRO A 164 -22.38 7.31 8.87
N LEU A 165 -22.03 6.09 9.30
CA LEU A 165 -22.16 5.64 10.70
C LEU A 165 -21.04 6.18 11.61
N HIS A 166 -19.94 6.64 11.01
CA HIS A 166 -18.68 6.94 11.70
C HIS A 166 -18.12 8.32 11.37
N ARG A 167 -18.98 9.31 11.12
CA ARG A 167 -18.56 10.71 10.98
C ARG A 167 -17.77 11.18 12.20
N GLY A 168 -16.59 11.77 11.98
CA GLY A 168 -15.71 12.25 13.05
C GLY A 168 -15.07 11.16 13.92
N LYS A 169 -15.21 9.88 13.56
CA LYS A 169 -14.71 8.74 14.34
C LYS A 169 -13.47 8.10 13.72
N THR A 170 -12.74 7.33 14.52
CA THR A 170 -11.62 6.51 14.06
C THR A 170 -12.00 5.03 14.02
N ILE A 171 -11.89 4.42 12.83
CA ILE A 171 -12.20 2.99 12.64
C ILE A 171 -10.98 2.19 12.20
N LEU A 172 -10.90 0.95 12.65
CA LEU A 172 -9.91 -0.03 12.21
C LEU A 172 -10.58 -1.04 11.28
N VAL A 173 -9.94 -1.37 10.16
CA VAL A 173 -10.43 -2.38 9.22
C VAL A 173 -9.31 -3.39 8.94
N VAL A 174 -9.53 -4.66 9.28
CA VAL A 174 -8.59 -5.75 9.03
C VAL A 174 -9.05 -6.58 7.84
N SER A 175 -8.28 -6.55 6.76
CA SER A 175 -8.67 -7.15 5.48
C SER A 175 -7.46 -7.75 4.73
N HIS A 176 -7.57 -7.87 3.41
CA HIS A 176 -6.62 -8.57 2.56
C HIS A 176 -5.95 -7.64 1.56
N GLY A 177 -4.92 -8.15 0.87
CA GLY A 177 -4.12 -7.31 -0.01
C GLY A 177 -4.90 -6.81 -1.22
N GLY A 178 -5.70 -7.68 -1.84
CA GLY A 178 -6.55 -7.28 -2.95
C GLY A 178 -7.67 -6.33 -2.51
N THR A 179 -8.38 -6.69 -1.44
CA THR A 179 -9.47 -5.87 -0.92
C THR A 179 -9.02 -4.47 -0.51
N ILE A 180 -7.86 -4.33 0.15
CA ILE A 180 -7.33 -3.02 0.54
C ILE A 180 -6.98 -2.16 -0.68
N ARG A 181 -6.46 -2.76 -1.76
CA ARG A 181 -6.25 -2.03 -3.03
C ARG A 181 -7.55 -1.49 -3.60
N ALA A 182 -8.62 -2.30 -3.57
CA ALA A 182 -9.95 -1.86 -4.01
C ALA A 182 -10.54 -0.78 -3.08
N LEU A 183 -10.38 -0.90 -1.77
CA LEU A 183 -10.81 0.10 -0.78
C LEU A 183 -10.10 1.44 -1.01
N ILE A 184 -8.77 1.44 -1.16
CA ILE A 184 -8.01 2.65 -1.50
C ILE A 184 -8.47 3.19 -2.86
N GLY A 185 -8.53 2.32 -3.88
CA GLY A 185 -8.81 2.76 -5.24
C GLY A 185 -10.19 3.37 -5.43
N THR A 186 -11.22 2.80 -4.81
CA THR A 186 -12.60 3.34 -4.84
C THR A 186 -12.71 4.64 -4.06
N ALA A 187 -11.98 4.79 -2.94
CA ALA A 187 -11.97 6.04 -2.19
C ALA A 187 -11.29 7.19 -2.97
N THR A 188 -10.22 6.89 -3.72
CA THR A 188 -9.35 7.91 -4.35
C THR A 188 -9.52 8.01 -5.86
N GLY A 189 -10.41 7.21 -6.44
CA GLY A 189 -10.68 7.16 -7.88
C GLY A 189 -9.62 6.47 -8.73
N ILE A 190 -8.76 5.62 -8.14
CA ILE A 190 -7.84 4.77 -8.93
C ILE A 190 -8.67 3.76 -9.73
N HIS A 191 -8.49 3.75 -11.04
CA HIS A 191 -9.25 2.85 -11.91
C HIS A 191 -8.82 1.37 -11.70
N PRO A 192 -9.73 0.38 -11.78
CA PRO A 192 -9.41 -1.05 -11.68
C PRO A 192 -8.24 -1.55 -12.55
N GLN A 193 -7.96 -0.90 -13.68
CA GLN A 193 -6.79 -1.20 -14.52
C GLN A 193 -5.44 -1.04 -13.79
N LYS A 194 -5.39 -0.18 -12.76
CA LYS A 194 -4.23 0.09 -11.91
C LYS A 194 -4.28 -0.73 -10.61
N TYR A 195 -5.10 -1.76 -10.51
CA TYR A 195 -5.29 -2.55 -9.28
C TYR A 195 -3.98 -3.05 -8.63
N HIS A 196 -2.94 -3.34 -9.42
CA HIS A 196 -1.64 -3.80 -8.92
C HIS A 196 -0.64 -2.69 -8.61
N SER A 197 -0.99 -1.41 -8.80
CA SER A 197 -0.09 -0.25 -8.64
C SER A 197 0.33 0.04 -7.19
N ILE A 198 -0.36 -0.54 -6.20
CA ILE A 198 -0.05 -0.36 -4.78
C ILE A 198 0.38 -1.69 -4.15
N GLN A 199 1.54 -1.70 -3.52
CA GLN A 199 1.99 -2.84 -2.72
C GLN A 199 1.21 -2.91 -1.41
N GLN A 200 0.87 -4.13 -0.98
CA GLN A 200 0.28 -4.39 0.34
C GLN A 200 1.05 -5.51 1.02
N SER A 201 1.91 -5.19 1.97
CA SER A 201 2.70 -6.11 2.79
C SER A 201 1.84 -6.75 3.88
N ASN A 202 2.21 -7.93 4.36
CA ASN A 202 1.49 -8.55 5.48
C ASN A 202 1.65 -7.66 6.72
N SER A 203 0.56 -7.42 7.46
CA SER A 203 0.50 -6.43 8.53
C SER A 203 0.83 -4.99 8.11
N GLY A 204 0.79 -4.69 6.80
CA GLY A 204 0.95 -3.32 6.32
C GLY A 204 -0.22 -2.44 6.76
N ILE A 205 0.10 -1.25 7.27
CA ILE A 205 -0.88 -0.26 7.74
C ILE A 205 -1.07 0.82 6.65
N ASN A 206 -2.32 1.18 6.38
CA ASN A 206 -2.70 2.30 5.52
C ASN A 206 -3.66 3.20 6.28
N ILE A 207 -3.61 4.51 6.03
CA ILE A 207 -4.43 5.48 6.76
C ILE A 207 -5.10 6.41 5.73
N LEU A 208 -6.43 6.41 5.75
CA LEU A 208 -7.28 7.24 4.92
C LEU A 208 -8.14 8.14 5.81
N ASN A 209 -8.30 9.38 5.38
CA ASN A 209 -8.91 10.45 6.14
C ASN A 209 -10.02 11.08 5.30
N PHE A 210 -11.29 10.81 5.63
CA PHE A 210 -12.46 11.21 4.86
C PHE A 210 -13.10 12.47 5.46
N GLY A 211 -13.19 13.54 4.67
CA GLY A 211 -13.93 14.74 5.02
C GLY A 211 -15.46 14.57 4.94
N ASN A 212 -16.19 15.58 5.41
CA ASN A 212 -17.64 15.55 5.61
C ASN A 212 -18.51 15.57 4.34
N SER A 213 -17.95 15.84 3.16
CA SER A 213 -18.72 15.82 1.91
C SER A 213 -18.92 14.38 1.41
N LEU A 214 -20.00 14.16 0.64
CA LEU A 214 -20.43 12.88 0.05
C LEU A 214 -19.26 11.97 -0.43
N PRO A 215 -19.49 10.63 -0.51
CA PRO A 215 -18.48 9.68 -0.96
C PRO A 215 -17.79 10.13 -2.26
N GLY A 216 -16.47 10.31 -2.21
CA GLY A 216 -15.63 10.52 -3.40
C GLY A 216 -15.05 11.93 -3.62
N GLN A 217 -15.24 12.91 -2.73
CA GLN A 217 -14.70 14.27 -2.97
C GLN A 217 -13.65 14.79 -1.98
N PHE A 218 -13.46 14.21 -0.79
CA PHE A 218 -12.43 14.68 0.14
C PHE A 218 -11.78 13.54 0.94
N VAL A 219 -11.19 12.55 0.27
CA VAL A 219 -10.27 11.62 0.94
C VAL A 219 -8.84 12.15 0.88
N LYS A 220 -8.14 12.10 2.01
CA LYS A 220 -6.70 12.28 2.10
C LYS A 220 -6.07 10.94 2.48
N ILE A 221 -5.03 10.54 1.76
CA ILE A 221 -4.19 9.42 2.08
C ILE A 221 -3.07 9.95 2.97
N GLU A 222 -3.05 9.54 4.23
CA GLU A 222 -2.00 9.90 5.20
C GLU A 222 -0.83 8.91 5.12
N ALA A 223 -1.09 7.62 4.88
CA ALA A 223 -0.05 6.62 4.77
C ALA A 223 -0.48 5.43 3.92
N ILE A 224 0.46 4.83 3.19
CA ILE A 224 0.27 3.58 2.45
C ILE A 224 1.34 2.58 2.85
N ASN A 225 0.90 1.37 3.18
CA ASN A 225 1.73 0.18 3.39
C ASN A 225 2.93 0.37 4.32
N GLN A 226 2.70 1.01 5.48
CA GLN A 226 3.69 1.14 6.54
C GLN A 226 4.05 -0.22 7.12
N THR A 227 5.35 -0.55 7.18
CA THR A 227 5.88 -1.80 7.75
C THR A 227 7.01 -1.58 8.76
N GLN A 228 7.28 -0.33 9.12
CA GLN A 228 8.37 0.08 10.00
C GLN A 228 8.21 -0.52 11.39
N HIS A 229 6.98 -0.59 11.90
CA HIS A 229 6.64 -1.27 13.15
C HIS A 229 7.00 -2.77 13.20
N LEU A 230 7.30 -3.38 12.05
CA LEU A 230 7.76 -4.76 11.94
C LEU A 230 9.29 -4.89 11.90
N GLY A 231 10.02 -3.77 12.09
CA GLY A 231 11.48 -3.71 11.96
C GLY A 231 11.97 -3.62 10.51
N GLU A 232 11.07 -3.38 9.54
CA GLU A 232 11.46 -3.19 8.13
C GLU A 232 11.86 -1.73 7.88
N VAL A 233 13.11 -1.48 7.47
CA VAL A 233 13.55 -0.14 7.05
C VAL A 233 12.78 0.26 5.77
N LEU A 234 12.88 -0.57 4.74
CA LEU A 234 12.13 -0.44 3.49
C LEU A 234 11.25 -1.68 3.26
N PRO A 235 10.07 -1.54 2.63
CA PRO A 235 9.22 -2.69 2.29
C PRO A 235 9.99 -3.74 1.49
N LYS A 236 9.72 -5.02 1.71
CA LYS A 236 10.32 -6.10 0.88
C LYS A 236 9.90 -5.98 -0.58
N LEU A 237 10.83 -6.24 -1.50
CA LEU A 237 10.52 -6.38 -2.93
C LEU A 237 9.64 -7.62 -3.15
N LYS A 238 8.51 -7.45 -3.84
CA LYS A 238 7.58 -8.55 -4.17
C LYS A 238 7.68 -9.02 -5.62
N ASN A 239 7.96 -8.12 -6.56
CA ASN A 239 7.91 -8.36 -8.00
C ASN A 239 9.32 -8.39 -8.61
N GLY A 240 10.04 -9.48 -8.39
CA GLY A 240 11.44 -9.59 -8.80
C GLY A 240 12.40 -8.89 -7.83
N LYS A 241 13.71 -9.16 -8.00
CA LYS A 241 14.79 -8.59 -7.18
C LYS A 241 15.60 -7.52 -7.90
N TYR A 242 15.22 -7.19 -9.14
CA TYR A 242 15.98 -6.34 -10.04
C TYR A 242 15.11 -5.20 -10.57
N GLY A 243 15.74 -4.07 -10.82
CA GLY A 243 15.08 -2.87 -11.32
C GLY A 243 15.49 -1.62 -10.55
N LEU A 244 14.63 -0.61 -10.60
CA LEU A 244 14.92 0.68 -9.99
C LEU A 244 13.99 0.94 -8.82
N ARG A 245 14.55 1.38 -7.70
CA ARG A 245 13.84 1.80 -6.51
C ARG A 245 14.12 3.27 -6.25
N LEU A 246 13.08 4.10 -6.23
CA LEU A 246 13.20 5.52 -5.94
C LEU A 246 12.66 5.80 -4.53
N LEU A 247 13.48 6.42 -3.71
CA LEU A 247 13.12 6.97 -2.41
C LEU A 247 12.82 8.45 -2.61
N LEU A 248 11.55 8.83 -2.52
CA LEU A 248 11.05 10.17 -2.80
C LEU A 248 10.92 10.94 -1.49
N LEU A 249 11.71 12.00 -1.33
CA LEU A 249 11.73 12.89 -0.16
C LEU A 249 11.17 14.27 -0.55
N PRO A 250 9.94 14.62 -0.13
CA PRO A 250 9.34 15.91 -0.44
C PRO A 250 9.94 17.04 0.39
N VAL A 251 10.18 18.16 -0.27
CA VAL A 251 10.65 19.41 0.32
C VAL A 251 9.56 20.46 0.18
N PHE A 252 9.13 21.01 1.30
CA PHE A 252 8.19 22.12 1.38
C PHE A 252 8.24 22.73 2.78
N GLY A 253 7.87 24.01 2.88
CA GLY A 253 7.97 24.76 4.14
C GLY A 253 9.42 24.98 4.57
N LYS A 254 9.61 25.56 5.76
CA LYS A 254 10.96 25.80 6.30
C LYS A 254 11.61 24.46 6.71
N PRO A 255 12.86 24.19 6.33
CA PRO A 255 13.59 23.00 6.76
C PRO A 255 13.68 22.92 8.29
N VAL A 256 13.10 21.89 8.90
CA VAL A 256 13.24 21.63 10.34
C VAL A 256 14.45 20.73 10.56
N LYS A 257 15.52 21.26 11.17
CA LYS A 257 16.82 20.57 11.33
C LYS A 257 16.71 19.13 11.84
N GLY A 258 15.82 18.87 12.81
CA GLY A 258 15.62 17.54 13.39
C GLY A 258 15.01 16.49 12.44
N ASN A 259 14.30 16.90 11.38
CA ASN A 259 13.72 15.96 10.41
C ASN A 259 14.79 15.34 9.53
N PHE A 260 15.80 16.11 9.13
CA PHE A 260 16.86 15.62 8.24
C PHE A 260 17.79 14.64 8.94
N GLU A 261 18.13 14.88 10.21
CA GLU A 261 18.94 13.93 10.97
C GLU A 261 18.26 12.57 11.13
N LYS A 262 16.93 12.56 11.31
CA LYS A 262 16.14 11.32 11.33
C LYS A 262 16.21 10.60 9.99
N ILE A 263 16.06 11.32 8.87
CA ILE A 263 16.16 10.73 7.52
C ILE A 263 17.56 10.19 7.26
N SER A 264 18.62 10.95 7.56
CA SER A 264 20.00 10.47 7.37
C SER A 264 20.25 9.20 8.18
N ARG A 265 19.76 9.14 9.42
CA ARG A 265 19.87 7.93 10.25
C ARG A 265 19.07 6.76 9.68
N PHE A 266 17.86 7.03 9.20
CA PHE A 266 16.99 6.04 8.57
C PHE A 266 17.61 5.44 7.30
N LEU A 267 18.23 6.29 6.46
CA LEU A 267 18.86 5.88 5.21
C LEU A 267 20.26 5.31 5.40
N ARG A 268 20.88 5.41 6.59
CA ARG A 268 22.27 4.97 6.82
C ARG A 268 22.50 3.49 6.53
N SER A 269 21.49 2.65 6.70
CA SER A 269 21.55 1.22 6.39
C SER A 269 21.04 0.87 4.98
N THR A 270 20.75 1.88 4.16
CA THR A 270 20.27 1.73 2.79
C THR A 270 21.39 2.15 1.86
N GLU A 271 21.88 1.22 1.05
CA GLU A 271 22.81 1.54 -0.03
C GLU A 271 22.08 2.39 -1.08
N LEU A 272 22.63 3.58 -1.35
CA LEU A 272 22.14 4.50 -2.37
C LEU A 272 23.14 4.50 -3.52
N ASP A 273 22.69 4.18 -4.73
CA ASP A 273 23.51 4.20 -5.94
C ASP A 273 23.64 5.62 -6.49
N PHE A 274 22.58 6.40 -6.36
CA PHE A 274 22.53 7.78 -6.84
C PHE A 274 21.61 8.65 -6.00
N CYS A 275 21.82 9.96 -6.07
CA CYS A 275 20.94 10.97 -5.50
C CYS A 275 20.62 12.02 -6.56
N ILE A 276 19.35 12.43 -6.63
CA ILE A 276 18.88 13.47 -7.54
C ILE A 276 18.13 14.54 -6.75
N SER A 277 18.45 15.81 -7.03
CA SER A 277 17.70 16.96 -6.56
C SER A 277 17.25 17.85 -7.73
N ASN A 278 16.09 18.49 -7.58
CA ASN A 278 15.64 19.54 -8.50
C ASN A 278 16.36 20.87 -8.22
N ASN A 279 16.04 21.93 -8.97
CA ASN A 279 16.64 23.27 -8.81
C ASN A 279 16.30 24.00 -7.50
N ASN A 280 15.55 23.38 -6.60
CA ASN A 280 15.20 23.99 -5.33
C ASN A 280 16.43 23.99 -4.40
N LEU A 281 16.83 25.16 -3.89
CA LEU A 281 18.00 25.30 -3.03
C LEU A 281 17.89 24.47 -1.74
N ASP A 282 16.72 24.40 -1.12
CA ASP A 282 16.51 23.55 0.07
C ASP A 282 16.68 22.07 -0.31
N ALA A 283 16.16 21.64 -1.46
CA ALA A 283 16.34 20.26 -1.93
C ALA A 283 17.82 19.91 -2.17
N GLN A 284 18.59 20.83 -2.75
CA GLN A 284 20.04 20.70 -2.94
C GLN A 284 20.77 20.57 -1.60
N LEU A 285 20.57 21.51 -0.68
CA LEU A 285 21.20 21.49 0.65
C LEU A 285 20.84 20.24 1.47
N ILE A 286 19.57 19.81 1.39
CA ILE A 286 19.10 18.58 2.06
C ILE A 286 19.80 17.36 1.44
N SER A 287 19.88 17.28 0.11
CA SER A 287 20.55 16.18 -0.58
C SER A 287 22.02 16.07 -0.20
N GLU A 288 22.76 17.19 -0.21
CA GLU A 288 24.18 17.25 0.17
C GLU A 288 24.37 16.77 1.61
N SER A 289 23.57 17.25 2.56
CA SER A 289 23.65 16.84 3.96
C SER A 289 23.36 15.34 4.19
N ILE A 290 22.48 14.75 3.38
CA ILE A 290 22.20 13.30 3.46
C ILE A 290 23.38 12.52 2.88
N ILE A 291 23.91 12.94 1.73
CA ILE A 291 25.03 12.28 1.03
C ILE A 291 26.29 12.26 1.88
N GLU A 292 26.65 13.38 2.52
CA GLU A 292 27.81 13.48 3.42
C GLU A 292 27.77 12.47 4.59
N LYS A 293 26.57 12.03 4.98
CA LYS A 293 26.36 11.10 6.09
C LYS A 293 26.24 9.64 5.65
N GLN A 294 26.31 9.37 4.34
CA GLN A 294 26.27 8.00 3.83
C GLN A 294 27.64 7.32 3.99
N PRO A 295 27.68 6.02 4.37
CA PRO A 295 28.93 5.27 4.44
C PRO A 295 29.68 5.21 3.10
N SER A 296 28.93 5.11 2.00
CA SER A 296 29.41 5.19 0.63
C SER A 296 28.59 6.24 -0.10
N PRO A 297 29.16 7.41 -0.46
CA PRO A 297 28.39 8.50 -1.04
C PRO A 297 27.88 8.11 -2.44
N PRO A 298 26.57 8.24 -2.73
CA PRO A 298 26.01 7.97 -4.05
C PRO A 298 26.53 8.94 -5.12
N VAL A 299 26.39 8.57 -6.39
CA VAL A 299 26.56 9.52 -7.50
C VAL A 299 25.50 10.62 -7.37
N ASN A 300 25.92 11.87 -7.17
CA ASN A 300 25.02 13.00 -7.05
C ASN A 300 24.79 13.67 -8.41
N LEU A 301 23.54 13.75 -8.85
CA LEU A 301 23.15 14.40 -10.09
C LEU A 301 22.17 15.53 -9.77
N GLN A 302 22.59 16.78 -10.00
CA GLN A 302 21.68 17.91 -9.98
C GLN A 302 20.99 17.98 -11.34
N VAL A 303 19.67 17.91 -11.36
CA VAL A 303 18.91 17.96 -12.62
C VAL A 303 18.10 19.23 -12.68
N SER A 304 18.38 20.03 -13.72
CA SER A 304 17.81 21.36 -13.88
C SER A 304 16.45 21.42 -14.57
N GLN A 305 15.76 20.28 -14.67
CA GLN A 305 14.47 20.16 -15.36
C GLN A 305 13.37 19.74 -14.38
N ASP A 306 12.30 20.51 -14.31
CA ASP A 306 11.17 20.24 -13.41
C ASP A 306 10.44 18.92 -13.73
N ASN A 307 10.54 18.45 -14.98
CA ASN A 307 9.97 17.18 -15.44
C ASN A 307 11.01 16.04 -15.49
N PHE A 308 12.15 16.17 -14.82
CA PHE A 308 13.21 15.16 -14.94
C PHE A 308 12.74 13.78 -14.51
N LEU A 309 11.83 13.65 -13.53
CA LEU A 309 11.32 12.36 -13.10
C LEU A 309 10.51 11.68 -14.21
N ASP A 310 9.76 12.46 -14.99
CA ASP A 310 8.97 11.94 -16.11
C ASP A 310 9.87 11.58 -17.29
N ILE A 311 10.86 12.42 -17.60
CA ILE A 311 11.86 12.14 -18.64
C ILE A 311 12.69 10.92 -18.25
N TRP A 312 13.12 10.86 -17.00
CA TRP A 312 13.87 9.73 -16.45
C TRP A 312 13.00 8.48 -16.45
N HIS A 313 11.73 8.57 -16.04
CA HIS A 313 10.77 7.49 -16.13
C HIS A 313 10.68 6.94 -17.56
N GLN A 314 10.43 7.80 -18.55
CA GLN A 314 10.40 7.42 -19.96
C GLN A 314 11.74 6.84 -20.42
N THR A 315 12.86 7.37 -19.92
CA THR A 315 14.20 6.91 -20.25
C THR A 315 14.49 5.53 -19.66
N ILE A 316 14.12 5.26 -18.41
CA ILE A 316 14.21 3.95 -17.78
C ILE A 316 13.31 2.96 -18.50
N SER A 317 12.05 3.33 -18.79
CA SER A 317 11.14 2.46 -19.56
C SER A 317 11.70 2.12 -20.95
N LYS A 318 12.47 3.02 -21.56
CA LYS A 318 13.16 2.78 -22.84
C LYS A 318 14.47 2.00 -22.69
N ARG A 319 15.18 2.13 -21.57
CA ARG A 319 16.51 1.56 -21.30
C ARG A 319 16.49 0.28 -20.46
N SER A 320 15.34 -0.18 -19.96
CA SER A 320 15.20 -1.32 -19.02
C SER A 320 15.60 -2.69 -19.58
N GLN A 321 16.40 -2.74 -20.65
CA GLN A 321 16.69 -3.97 -21.38
C GLN A 321 17.86 -4.81 -20.87
N ASN A 322 18.71 -4.42 -19.88
CA ASN A 322 19.89 -5.27 -19.59
C ASN A 322 20.64 -5.10 -18.23
N HIS A 323 19.99 -5.03 -17.06
CA HIS A 323 20.73 -5.05 -15.78
C HIS A 323 20.14 -5.99 -14.72
N HIS A 324 20.94 -6.96 -14.25
CA HIS A 324 20.60 -7.88 -13.15
C HIS A 324 20.90 -7.31 -11.75
N SER A 325 20.69 -6.01 -11.54
CA SER A 325 20.89 -5.36 -10.23
C SER A 325 19.65 -4.57 -9.79
N LEU A 326 19.55 -4.34 -8.48
CA LEU A 326 18.64 -3.36 -7.91
C LEU A 326 19.40 -2.05 -7.77
N ASN A 327 18.96 -1.00 -8.45
CA ASN A 327 19.49 0.34 -8.24
C ASN A 327 18.52 1.11 -7.32
N THR A 328 19.01 1.67 -6.22
CA THR A 328 18.25 2.48 -5.27
C THR A 328 18.72 3.93 -5.34
N GLY A 329 17.82 4.82 -5.75
CA GLY A 329 18.09 6.25 -5.86
C GLY A 329 17.31 7.06 -4.82
N LEU A 330 17.95 8.07 -4.24
CA LEU A 330 17.26 9.12 -3.47
C LEU A 330 16.84 10.25 -4.41
N VAL A 331 15.60 10.69 -4.30
CA VAL A 331 15.04 11.81 -5.05
C VAL A 331 14.54 12.85 -4.06
N VAL A 332 15.15 14.03 -4.06
CA VAL A 332 14.77 15.16 -3.21
C VAL A 332 14.17 16.24 -4.10
N ALA A 333 12.87 16.48 -3.98
CA ALA A 333 12.17 17.41 -4.86
C ALA A 333 11.03 18.11 -4.11
N ASP A 334 10.47 19.15 -4.71
CA ASP A 334 9.32 19.83 -4.12
C ASP A 334 8.11 18.90 -3.98
N LYS A 335 7.23 19.24 -3.02
CA LYS A 335 6.02 18.46 -2.74
C LYS A 335 5.16 18.20 -3.98
N ASN A 336 4.99 19.20 -4.84
CA ASN A 336 4.09 19.10 -5.98
C ASN A 336 4.62 18.11 -7.00
N THR A 337 5.91 18.20 -7.33
CA THR A 337 6.61 17.25 -8.20
C THR A 337 6.44 15.81 -7.70
N ILE A 338 6.73 15.54 -6.43
CA ILE A 338 6.60 14.18 -5.88
C ILE A 338 5.14 13.71 -5.86
N SER A 339 4.19 14.57 -5.47
CA SER A 339 2.77 14.22 -5.44
C SER A 339 2.24 13.91 -6.85
N SER A 340 2.64 14.67 -7.87
CA SER A 340 2.27 14.44 -9.27
C SER A 340 2.85 13.14 -9.81
N THR A 341 4.13 12.87 -9.56
CA THR A 341 4.77 11.60 -9.96
C THR A 341 4.08 10.40 -9.31
N LEU A 342 3.84 10.46 -8.01
CA LEU A 342 3.10 9.40 -7.29
C LEU A 342 1.71 9.22 -7.90
N ALA A 343 0.98 10.32 -8.12
CA ALA A 343 -0.37 10.30 -8.62
C ALA A 343 -0.49 9.66 -10.02
N GLN A 344 0.45 9.98 -10.92
CA GLN A 344 0.53 9.39 -12.25
C GLN A 344 0.81 7.87 -12.19
N VAL A 345 1.71 7.46 -11.30
CA VAL A 345 2.08 6.04 -11.14
C VAL A 345 0.88 5.21 -10.68
N ILE A 346 0.25 5.60 -9.57
CA ILE A 346 -0.84 4.83 -8.99
C ILE A 346 -2.19 5.10 -9.64
N GLY A 347 -2.34 6.23 -10.33
CA GLY A 347 -3.54 6.62 -11.07
C GLY A 347 -4.64 7.24 -10.21
N VAL A 348 -4.31 8.01 -9.16
CA VAL A 348 -5.33 8.78 -8.42
C VAL A 348 -5.82 9.96 -9.28
N LYS A 349 -7.07 10.39 -9.07
CA LYS A 349 -7.67 11.49 -9.85
C LYS A 349 -7.05 12.86 -9.56
N SER A 350 -6.58 13.07 -8.33
CA SER A 350 -6.10 14.36 -7.83
C SER A 350 -4.87 14.12 -6.95
N PRO A 351 -3.70 14.70 -7.29
CA PRO A 351 -2.49 14.61 -6.47
C PRO A 351 -2.69 15.14 -5.04
N GLU A 352 -3.63 16.08 -4.87
CA GLU A 352 -3.97 16.68 -3.58
C GLU A 352 -4.51 15.66 -2.58
N CYS A 353 -5.01 14.50 -3.02
CA CYS A 353 -5.41 13.43 -2.10
C CYS A 353 -4.20 12.82 -1.36
N LEU A 354 -2.97 12.98 -1.86
CA LEU A 354 -1.76 12.45 -1.26
C LEU A 354 -1.21 13.44 -0.22
N GLN A 355 -1.40 13.16 1.06
CA GLN A 355 -0.95 14.03 2.14
C GLN A 355 0.52 13.77 2.45
N LEU A 356 1.44 14.21 1.58
CA LEU A 356 2.87 14.08 1.82
C LEU A 356 3.33 14.89 3.03
N ASN A 357 4.19 14.29 3.84
CA ASN A 357 4.74 14.87 5.06
C ASN A 357 6.22 15.24 4.88
N GLN A 358 6.63 16.37 5.47
CA GLN A 358 8.03 16.78 5.45
C GLN A 358 8.82 15.85 6.37
N GLY A 359 9.95 15.33 5.90
CA GLY A 359 10.76 14.42 6.70
C GLY A 359 10.44 12.93 6.51
N GLU A 360 9.49 12.59 5.64
CA GLU A 360 9.06 11.22 5.40
C GLU A 360 9.29 10.82 3.94
N ILE A 361 9.49 9.53 3.69
CA ILE A 361 9.87 9.01 2.37
C ILE A 361 8.70 8.24 1.76
N SER A 362 8.48 8.43 0.47
CA SER A 362 7.61 7.56 -0.34
C SER A 362 8.46 6.74 -1.29
N ILE A 363 8.04 5.50 -1.61
CA ILE A 363 8.90 4.56 -2.34
C ILE A 363 8.20 4.07 -3.59
N LEU A 364 8.79 4.33 -4.74
CA LEU A 364 8.42 3.71 -6.00
C LEU A 364 9.39 2.60 -6.37
N PHE A 365 8.86 1.51 -6.93
CA PHE A 365 9.67 0.45 -7.50
C PHE A 365 9.25 0.17 -8.94
N TYR A 366 10.24 0.15 -9.82
CA TYR A 366 10.17 -0.12 -11.24
C TYR A 366 10.80 -1.49 -11.52
N PRO A 367 10.02 -2.58 -11.45
CA PRO A 367 10.51 -3.91 -11.76
C PRO A 367 10.84 -4.05 -13.24
N ILE A 368 12.00 -4.63 -13.56
CA ILE A 368 12.38 -4.93 -14.96
C ILE A 368 11.37 -5.90 -15.60
N SER A 369 10.93 -6.89 -14.83
CA SER A 369 10.07 -7.97 -15.34
C SER A 369 8.66 -7.56 -15.80
N GLN A 370 8.13 -6.43 -15.34
CA GLN A 370 6.71 -6.09 -15.52
C GLN A 370 6.48 -4.71 -16.17
N ASN A 371 7.54 -3.91 -16.37
CA ASN A 371 7.49 -2.55 -16.93
C ASN A 371 6.41 -1.61 -16.32
N LYS A 372 5.89 -1.94 -15.13
CA LYS A 372 4.85 -1.18 -14.45
C LYS A 372 5.32 -0.80 -13.05
N PRO A 373 5.38 0.49 -12.73
CA PRO A 373 5.74 0.91 -11.39
C PRO A 373 4.71 0.51 -10.34
N VAL A 374 5.21 0.29 -9.13
CA VAL A 374 4.43 0.02 -7.95
C VAL A 374 4.83 1.01 -6.84
N LEU A 375 3.85 1.66 -6.23
CA LEU A 375 4.02 2.34 -4.96
C LEU A 375 4.19 1.32 -3.85
N GLN A 376 5.40 1.22 -3.31
CA GLN A 376 5.71 0.26 -2.26
C GLN A 376 5.23 0.73 -0.89
N ALA A 377 5.41 2.01 -0.58
CA ALA A 377 4.91 2.65 0.61
C ALA A 377 4.89 4.17 0.41
N MET A 378 4.07 4.87 1.20
CA MET A 378 4.00 6.33 1.22
C MET A 378 4.11 6.81 2.65
N ASN A 379 4.88 7.88 2.86
CA ASN A 379 5.06 8.55 4.16
C ASN A 379 5.68 7.67 5.23
N ILE A 380 6.72 6.90 4.89
CA ILE A 380 7.45 6.10 5.88
C ILE A 380 8.50 6.94 6.60
N THR A 381 8.66 6.68 7.89
CA THR A 381 9.72 7.28 8.72
C THR A 381 10.59 6.21 9.35
N GLY A 382 11.78 6.59 9.82
CA GLY A 382 12.48 5.73 10.77
C GLY A 382 11.61 5.45 11.99
N ILE A 383 11.71 4.25 12.54
CA ILE A 383 11.14 3.90 13.84
C ILE A 383 11.70 4.92 14.84
N SER A 384 10.81 5.67 15.49
CA SER A 384 11.17 6.64 16.55
C SER A 384 11.55 5.94 17.83
#